data_AF-A0A3R7A940-F1
#
_entry.id   AF-A0A3R7A940-F1
#
_cell.length_a   1.000
_cell.length_b   1.000
_cell.length_c   1.000
_cell.angle_alpha   90.00
_cell.angle_beta   90.00
_cell.angle_gamma   90.00
#
_symmetry.space_group_name_H-M   'P 1'
#
loop_
_entity.id
_entity.type
_entity.pdbx_description
1 polymer ?
#
loop_
_entity_poly.entity_id
_entity_poly.type
_entity_poly.pdbx_seq_one_letter_code
_entity_poly.pdbx_strand_id
1 'polypeptide(L)'
;MRQPITEKDNVYEEWYETAKNMTLAELPEFLRHLAEDYKHDYGTICHAHAAGAIATAWAINHTEQGGITGFQAGSIMWEFVTHWIRIKPPLALLEYRDMLYPQYEERFTTISRSAWNILQSEAKEKLESEEMSPDVEQHMRQIADGVVPFGYSVRDD
;
A
#
# COMPACT_ATOMS: atom_id res chain seq x y z
N MET A 1 -13.11 32.78 -2.12
CA MET A 1 -11.73 32.69 -2.65
C MET A 1 -11.05 31.57 -1.87
N ARG A 2 -10.34 30.64 -2.52
CA ARG A 2 -9.73 29.50 -1.82
C ARG A 2 -8.57 29.96 -0.94
N GLN A 3 -8.44 29.38 0.25
CA GLN A 3 -7.35 29.64 1.18
C GLN A 3 -6.07 28.90 0.72
N PRO A 4 -4.96 29.59 0.42
CA PRO A 4 -3.70 28.91 0.13
C PRO A 4 -3.14 28.26 1.40
N ILE A 5 -2.66 27.03 1.27
CA ILE A 5 -2.05 26.24 2.34
C ILE A 5 -0.82 25.48 1.84
N THR A 6 0.03 25.09 2.78
CA THR A 6 1.24 24.29 2.60
C THR A 6 1.35 23.23 3.69
N GLU A 7 2.26 22.26 3.53
CA GLU A 7 2.46 21.23 4.56
C GLU A 7 2.85 21.81 5.94
N LYS A 8 3.54 22.95 5.96
CA LYS A 8 3.95 23.62 7.22
C LYS A 8 2.77 24.10 8.06
N ASP A 9 1.61 24.28 7.44
CA ASP A 9 0.40 24.71 8.12
C ASP A 9 -0.26 23.56 8.90
N ASN A 10 0.13 22.30 8.65
CA ASN A 10 -0.34 21.08 9.33
C ASN A 10 -1.86 20.91 9.39
N VAL A 11 -2.62 21.58 8.52
CA VAL A 11 -4.10 21.52 8.49
C VAL A 11 -4.64 20.10 8.26
N TYR A 12 -3.83 19.21 7.69
CA TYR A 12 -4.19 17.82 7.46
C TYR A 12 -4.34 17.00 8.74
N GLU A 13 -3.73 17.40 9.85
CA GLU A 13 -3.88 16.69 11.14
C GLU A 13 -5.35 16.70 11.58
N GLU A 14 -6.01 17.86 11.49
CA GLU A 14 -7.43 18.00 11.77
C GLU A 14 -8.27 17.16 10.81
N TRP A 15 -7.94 17.15 9.50
CA TRP A 15 -8.68 16.35 8.52
C TRP A 15 -8.69 14.87 8.87
N TYR A 16 -7.56 14.31 9.33
CA TYR A 16 -7.50 12.90 9.74
C TYR A 16 -8.26 12.64 11.04
N GLU A 17 -8.27 13.57 11.99
CA GLU A 17 -9.10 13.43 13.21
C GLU A 17 -10.60 13.52 12.88
N THR A 18 -11.02 14.42 12.00
CA THR A 18 -12.40 14.51 11.53
C THR A 18 -12.81 13.24 10.78
N ALA A 19 -11.94 12.71 9.92
CA ALA A 19 -12.20 11.50 9.14
C ALA A 19 -12.55 10.29 10.01
N LYS A 20 -11.96 10.15 11.21
CA LYS A 20 -12.22 9.02 12.13
C LYS A 20 -13.64 8.92 12.61
N ASN A 21 -14.40 10.01 12.62
CA ASN A 21 -15.80 10.04 13.08
C ASN A 21 -16.79 10.24 11.91
N MET A 22 -16.32 10.12 10.67
CA MET A 22 -17.12 10.44 9.48
C MET A 22 -18.33 9.53 9.37
N THR A 23 -19.45 10.10 8.93
CA THR A 23 -20.68 9.37 8.58
C THR A 23 -21.02 9.55 7.09
N LEU A 24 -21.88 8.69 6.54
CA LEU A 24 -22.33 8.82 5.15
C LEU A 24 -23.07 10.13 4.87
N ALA A 25 -23.72 10.71 5.89
CA ALA A 25 -24.46 11.96 5.76
C ALA A 25 -23.54 13.18 5.61
N GLU A 26 -22.39 13.17 6.30
CA GLU A 26 -21.45 14.30 6.36
C GLU A 26 -20.37 14.21 5.28
N LEU A 27 -20.11 13.00 4.77
CA LEU A 27 -19.04 12.72 3.81
C LEU A 27 -19.02 13.68 2.60
N PRO A 28 -20.15 13.99 1.93
CA PRO A 28 -20.11 14.89 0.77
C PRO A 28 -19.62 16.30 1.11
N GLU A 29 -19.95 16.82 2.30
CA GLU A 29 -19.51 18.15 2.72
C GLU A 29 -18.03 18.13 3.11
N PHE A 30 -17.58 17.08 3.80
CA PHE A 30 -16.16 16.91 4.12
C PHE A 30 -15.30 16.82 2.85
N LEU A 31 -15.75 16.09 1.82
CA LEU A 31 -15.01 16.00 0.55
C LEU A 31 -14.99 17.35 -0.20
N ARG A 32 -16.07 18.12 -0.15
CA ARG A 32 -16.09 19.50 -0.70
C ARG A 32 -15.13 20.40 0.05
N HIS A 33 -15.13 20.37 1.38
CA HIS A 33 -14.19 21.13 2.21
C HIS A 33 -12.75 20.88 1.77
N LEU A 34 -12.38 19.60 1.62
CA LEU A 34 -11.05 19.22 1.16
C LEU A 34 -10.75 19.71 -0.27
N ALA A 35 -11.72 19.70 -1.20
CA ALA A 35 -11.47 20.01 -2.61
C ALA A 35 -11.63 21.50 -2.99
N GLU A 36 -12.45 22.24 -2.25
CA GLU A 36 -12.98 23.55 -2.69
C GLU A 36 -12.53 24.71 -1.80
N ASP A 37 -12.30 24.49 -0.51
CA ASP A 37 -11.94 25.57 0.42
C ASP A 37 -10.47 25.97 0.31
N TYR A 38 -9.61 25.03 -0.11
CA TYR A 38 -8.16 25.21 -0.14
C TYR A 38 -7.57 25.33 -1.54
N LYS A 39 -6.51 26.11 -1.65
CA LYS A 39 -5.57 26.06 -2.78
C LYS A 39 -4.35 25.26 -2.35
N HIS A 40 -4.37 23.98 -2.65
CA HIS A 40 -3.30 23.04 -2.30
C HIS A 40 -2.00 23.31 -3.05
N ASP A 41 -0.90 22.96 -2.37
CA ASP A 41 0.41 22.73 -2.97
C ASP A 41 0.60 21.24 -3.33
N TYR A 42 1.84 20.85 -3.65
CA TYR A 42 2.18 19.48 -4.05
C TYR A 42 1.95 18.44 -2.94
N GLY A 43 2.22 18.80 -1.67
CA GLY A 43 2.11 17.87 -0.54
C GLY A 43 0.68 17.82 0.02
N THR A 44 0.07 18.98 0.26
CA THR A 44 -1.25 19.08 0.89
C THR A 44 -2.37 18.45 0.05
N ILE A 45 -2.26 18.43 -1.29
CA ILE A 45 -3.24 17.72 -2.13
C ILE A 45 -3.21 16.21 -1.90
N CYS A 46 -2.04 15.64 -1.61
CA CYS A 46 -1.90 14.21 -1.32
C CYS A 46 -2.58 13.87 0.01
N HIS A 47 -2.40 14.73 1.03
CA HIS A 47 -3.11 14.61 2.30
C HIS A 47 -4.63 14.72 2.16
N ALA A 48 -5.11 15.65 1.33
CA ALA A 48 -6.55 15.79 1.08
C ALA A 48 -7.16 14.52 0.46
N HIS A 49 -6.50 13.92 -0.55
CA HIS A 49 -6.97 12.65 -1.14
C HIS A 49 -6.97 11.51 -0.12
N ALA A 50 -5.88 11.38 0.65
CA ALA A 50 -5.77 10.35 1.68
C ALA A 50 -6.85 10.53 2.77
N ALA A 51 -7.05 11.75 3.26
CA ALA A 51 -8.07 12.06 4.27
C ALA A 51 -9.48 11.76 3.75
N GLY A 52 -9.79 12.10 2.50
CA GLY A 52 -11.08 11.79 1.87
C GLY A 52 -11.33 10.28 1.72
N ALA A 53 -10.31 9.52 1.30
CA ALA A 53 -10.40 8.06 1.20
C ALA A 53 -10.58 7.40 2.58
N ILE A 54 -9.82 7.84 3.58
CA ILE A 54 -9.93 7.37 4.97
C ILE A 54 -11.30 7.73 5.56
N ALA A 55 -11.79 8.94 5.33
CA ALA A 55 -13.12 9.37 5.77
C ALA A 55 -14.23 8.53 5.12
N THR A 56 -14.08 8.18 3.84
CA THR A 56 -15.02 7.28 3.16
C THR A 56 -15.02 5.89 3.80
N ALA A 57 -13.83 5.33 4.08
CA ALA A 57 -13.70 4.04 4.75
C ALA A 57 -14.35 4.06 6.15
N TRP A 58 -14.13 5.11 6.94
CA TRP A 58 -14.78 5.29 8.24
C TRP A 58 -16.30 5.46 8.12
N ALA A 59 -16.78 6.27 7.18
CA ALA A 59 -18.21 6.46 6.93
C ALA A 59 -18.94 5.15 6.63
N ILE A 60 -18.33 4.27 5.82
CA ILE A 60 -18.85 2.92 5.55
C ILE A 60 -18.76 2.05 6.81
N ASN A 61 -17.65 2.12 7.55
CA ASN A 61 -17.42 1.34 8.75
C ASN A 61 -18.35 1.71 9.93
N HIS A 62 -18.93 2.90 9.94
CA HIS A 62 -19.94 3.31 10.93
C HIS A 62 -21.38 2.92 10.57
N THR A 63 -21.60 2.29 9.41
CA THR A 63 -22.93 1.77 9.06
C THR A 63 -23.25 0.50 9.86
N GLU A 64 -24.50 0.04 9.79
CA GLU A 64 -24.93 -1.21 10.44
C GLU A 64 -24.14 -2.45 9.96
N GLN A 65 -23.59 -2.42 8.75
CA GLN A 65 -22.77 -3.51 8.18
C GLN A 65 -21.27 -3.30 8.37
N GLY A 66 -20.87 -2.24 9.06
CA GLY A 66 -19.47 -1.95 9.36
C GLY A 66 -18.92 -2.77 10.53
N GLY A 67 -17.98 -2.20 11.27
CA GLY A 67 -17.28 -2.88 12.37
C GLY A 67 -16.17 -3.82 11.92
N ILE A 68 -15.45 -3.47 10.84
CA ILE A 68 -14.37 -4.29 10.32
C ILE A 68 -13.21 -4.42 11.32
N THR A 69 -12.58 -5.59 11.32
CA THR A 69 -11.39 -5.87 12.13
C THR A 69 -10.13 -5.23 11.52
N GLY A 70 -9.05 -5.16 12.30
CA GLY A 70 -7.74 -4.73 11.78
C GLY A 70 -7.24 -5.61 10.62
N PHE A 71 -7.57 -6.91 10.63
CA PHE A 71 -7.25 -7.80 9.51
C PHE A 71 -7.97 -7.37 8.22
N GLN A 72 -9.28 -7.11 8.30
CA GLN A 72 -10.08 -6.65 7.15
C GLN A 72 -9.65 -5.25 6.68
N ALA A 73 -9.27 -4.36 7.61
CA ALA A 73 -8.68 -3.07 7.25
C ALA A 73 -7.39 -3.24 6.44
N GLY A 74 -6.55 -4.22 6.81
CA GLY A 74 -5.38 -4.63 6.03
C GLY A 74 -5.75 -5.12 4.63
N SER A 75 -6.78 -5.96 4.50
CA SER A 75 -7.28 -6.40 3.19
C SER A 75 -7.74 -5.24 2.32
N ILE A 76 -8.46 -4.27 2.88
CA ILE A 76 -8.89 -3.05 2.15
C ILE A 76 -7.68 -2.26 1.64
N MET A 77 -6.60 -2.15 2.43
CA MET A 77 -5.40 -1.45 1.98
C MET A 77 -4.79 -2.11 0.73
N TRP A 78 -4.81 -3.45 0.64
CA TRP A 78 -4.34 -4.15 -0.55
C TRP A 78 -5.20 -3.89 -1.80
N GLU A 79 -6.49 -3.60 -1.64
CA GLU A 79 -7.34 -3.14 -2.75
C GLU A 79 -6.87 -1.78 -3.30
N PHE A 80 -6.46 -0.85 -2.43
CA PHE A 80 -5.86 0.42 -2.88
C PHE A 80 -4.53 0.19 -3.60
N VAL A 81 -3.66 -0.68 -3.09
CA VAL A 81 -2.39 -1.01 -3.77
C VAL A 81 -2.66 -1.60 -5.17
N THR A 82 -3.62 -2.51 -5.27
CA THR A 82 -3.92 -3.23 -6.52
C THR A 82 -4.65 -2.34 -7.53
N HIS A 83 -5.64 -1.56 -7.10
CA HIS A 83 -6.50 -0.81 -8.00
C HIS A 83 -6.07 0.64 -8.22
N TRP A 84 -5.46 1.29 -7.23
CA TRP A 84 -5.01 2.68 -7.34
C TRP A 84 -3.54 2.77 -7.76
N ILE A 85 -2.65 2.08 -7.04
CA ILE A 85 -1.21 2.11 -7.35
C ILE A 85 -0.88 1.18 -8.51
N ARG A 86 -1.69 0.13 -8.73
CA ARG A 86 -1.57 -0.84 -9.84
C ARG A 86 -0.33 -1.72 -9.75
N ILE A 87 0.07 -2.07 -8.53
CA ILE A 87 1.17 -3.01 -8.27
C ILE A 87 0.59 -4.42 -8.11
N LYS A 88 1.29 -5.42 -8.66
CA LYS A 88 0.88 -6.83 -8.61
C LYS A 88 1.58 -7.60 -7.47
N PRO A 89 0.90 -8.57 -6.84
CA PRO A 89 1.53 -9.53 -5.93
C PRO A 89 2.58 -10.40 -6.64
N PRO A 90 3.54 -10.99 -5.90
CA PRO A 90 3.66 -10.96 -4.44
C PRO A 90 4.23 -9.64 -3.90
N LEU A 91 3.64 -9.13 -2.82
CA LEU A 91 4.03 -7.87 -2.16
C LEU A 91 4.12 -8.05 -0.64
N ALA A 92 4.96 -7.24 -0.01
CA ALA A 92 5.08 -7.17 1.45
C ALA A 92 5.19 -5.72 1.92
N LEU A 93 4.54 -5.41 3.05
CA LEU A 93 4.77 -4.17 3.80
C LEU A 93 5.72 -4.49 4.95
N LEU A 94 6.83 -3.76 5.03
CA LEU A 94 7.85 -3.96 6.07
C LEU A 94 7.90 -2.75 7.00
N GLU A 95 7.79 -3.01 8.30
CA GLU A 95 8.06 -2.00 9.33
C GLU A 95 9.53 -2.12 9.76
N TYR A 96 10.40 -1.27 9.23
CA TYR A 96 11.84 -1.34 9.54
C TYR A 96 12.19 -1.15 11.03
N ARG A 97 11.28 -0.59 11.84
CA ARG A 97 11.47 -0.55 13.31
C ARG A 97 11.53 -1.95 13.92
N ASP A 98 10.98 -2.96 13.25
CA ASP A 98 11.06 -4.35 13.69
C ASP A 98 12.48 -4.90 13.70
N MET A 99 13.40 -4.31 12.92
CA MET A 99 14.82 -4.69 12.95
C MET A 99 15.48 -4.46 14.33
N LEU A 100 14.86 -3.66 15.21
CA LEU A 100 15.31 -3.49 16.59
C LEU A 100 15.10 -4.73 17.46
N TYR A 101 14.35 -5.72 16.97
CA TYR A 101 13.89 -6.88 17.73
C TYR A 101 14.27 -8.19 17.00
N PRO A 102 15.23 -8.99 17.54
CA PRO A 102 15.73 -10.19 16.87
C PRO A 102 14.65 -11.21 16.48
N GLN A 103 13.54 -11.29 17.23
CA GLN A 103 12.43 -12.19 16.92
C GLN A 103 11.71 -11.87 15.61
N TYR A 104 11.99 -10.73 14.97
CA TYR A 104 11.43 -10.34 13.68
C TYR A 104 12.41 -10.49 12.51
N GLU A 105 13.57 -11.12 12.71
CA GLU A 105 14.57 -11.35 11.66
C GLU A 105 13.95 -11.95 10.38
N GLU A 106 13.06 -12.93 10.54
CA GLU A 106 12.45 -13.64 9.40
C GLU A 106 11.64 -12.70 8.48
N ARG A 107 11.13 -11.56 8.98
CA ARG A 107 10.45 -10.56 8.15
C ARG A 107 11.36 -9.94 7.08
N PHE A 108 12.67 -10.01 7.27
CA PHE A 108 13.68 -9.39 6.42
C PHE A 108 14.56 -10.39 5.68
N THR A 109 14.52 -11.67 6.07
CA THR A 109 15.40 -12.73 5.51
C THR A 109 14.64 -13.87 4.86
N THR A 110 13.30 -13.83 4.85
CA THR A 110 12.47 -14.89 4.28
C THR A 110 11.48 -14.37 3.24
N ILE A 111 11.20 -15.22 2.24
CA ILE A 111 10.04 -15.10 1.34
C ILE A 111 9.18 -16.35 1.51
N SER A 112 7.87 -16.20 1.36
CA SER A 112 6.98 -17.36 1.41
C SER A 112 7.14 -18.24 0.18
N ARG A 113 6.79 -19.53 0.32
CA ARG A 113 6.79 -20.48 -0.79
C ARG A 113 5.80 -20.07 -1.87
N SER A 114 4.62 -19.57 -1.51
CA SER A 114 3.64 -19.07 -2.46
C SER A 114 4.21 -17.91 -3.30
N ALA A 115 4.83 -16.91 -2.66
CA ALA A 115 5.47 -15.80 -3.35
C ALA A 115 6.62 -16.27 -4.23
N TRP A 116 7.46 -17.18 -3.73
CA TRP A 116 8.57 -17.74 -4.49
C TRP A 116 8.11 -18.48 -5.74
N ASN A 117 7.06 -19.29 -5.63
CA ASN A 117 6.50 -20.01 -6.77
C ASN A 117 5.96 -19.08 -7.85
N ILE A 118 5.38 -17.93 -7.47
CA ILE A 118 4.93 -16.91 -8.43
C ILE A 118 6.15 -16.33 -9.16
N LEU A 119 7.19 -15.90 -8.42
CA LEU A 119 8.40 -15.33 -9.00
C LEU A 119 9.11 -16.31 -9.95
N GLN A 120 9.22 -17.59 -9.59
CA GLN A 120 9.77 -18.59 -10.48
C GLN A 120 8.96 -18.77 -11.76
N SER A 121 7.63 -18.78 -11.64
CA SER A 121 6.73 -18.92 -12.80
C SER A 121 6.86 -17.73 -13.73
N GLU A 122 6.87 -16.51 -13.20
CA GLU A 122 7.03 -15.28 -13.98
C GLU A 122 8.41 -15.20 -14.65
N ALA A 123 9.48 -15.60 -13.96
CA ALA A 123 10.81 -15.63 -14.56
C ALA A 123 10.86 -16.57 -15.78
N LYS A 124 10.22 -17.74 -15.69
CA LYS A 124 10.13 -18.70 -16.82
C LYS A 124 9.35 -18.11 -17.99
N GLU A 125 8.18 -17.51 -17.72
CA GLU A 125 7.36 -16.87 -18.75
C GLU A 125 8.12 -15.74 -19.45
N LYS A 126 8.83 -14.89 -18.69
CA LYS A 126 9.59 -13.77 -19.25
C LYS A 126 10.77 -14.22 -20.10
N LEU A 127 11.47 -15.28 -19.70
CA LEU A 127 12.55 -15.86 -20.50
C LEU A 127 12.07 -16.37 -21.87
N GLU A 128 10.79 -16.72 -21.98
CA GLU A 128 10.18 -17.20 -23.23
C GLU A 128 9.57 -16.06 -24.08
N SER A 129 9.15 -14.97 -23.44
CA SER A 129 8.29 -13.95 -24.07
C SER A 129 8.91 -12.57 -24.23
N GLU A 130 10.04 -12.29 -23.56
CA GLU A 130 10.66 -10.96 -23.53
C GLU A 130 12.14 -11.02 -23.93
N GLU A 131 12.57 -10.08 -24.78
CA GLU A 131 14.00 -9.82 -24.98
C GLU A 131 14.54 -9.00 -23.80
N MET A 132 15.72 -9.39 -23.30
CA MET A 132 16.36 -8.73 -22.16
C MET A 132 17.88 -8.72 -22.32
N SER A 133 18.58 -7.90 -21.52
CA SER A 133 20.03 -7.87 -21.54
C SER A 133 20.62 -9.19 -20.99
N PRO A 134 21.85 -9.57 -21.39
CA PRO A 134 22.47 -10.83 -20.94
C PRO A 134 22.51 -11.00 -19.42
N ASP A 135 22.75 -9.91 -18.67
CA ASP A 135 22.82 -9.95 -17.20
C ASP A 135 21.44 -10.21 -16.58
N VAL A 136 20.38 -9.61 -17.13
CA VAL A 136 19.00 -9.83 -16.65
C VAL A 136 18.55 -11.25 -17.01
N GLU A 137 18.88 -11.72 -18.21
CA GLU A 137 18.57 -13.09 -18.63
C GLU A 137 19.25 -14.12 -17.72
N GLN A 138 20.54 -13.92 -17.41
CA GLN A 138 21.28 -14.79 -16.51
C GLN A 138 20.62 -14.82 -15.11
N HIS A 139 20.24 -13.65 -14.59
CA HIS A 139 19.57 -13.56 -13.30
C HIS A 139 18.19 -14.26 -13.30
N MET A 140 17.39 -14.07 -14.34
CA MET A 140 16.09 -14.73 -14.48
C MET A 140 16.23 -16.25 -14.58
N ARG A 141 17.26 -16.75 -15.29
CA ARG A 141 17.54 -18.19 -15.36
C ARG A 141 17.87 -18.77 -13.99
N GLN A 142 18.68 -18.08 -13.19
CA GLN A 142 18.97 -18.48 -11.81
C GLN A 142 17.68 -18.60 -10.98
N ILE A 143 16.78 -17.61 -11.07
CA ILE A 143 15.48 -17.65 -10.37
C ILE A 143 14.64 -18.85 -10.85
N ALA A 144 14.50 -19.01 -12.17
CA ALA A 144 13.76 -20.10 -12.79
C ALA A 144 14.28 -21.49 -12.37
N ASP A 145 15.59 -21.60 -12.15
CA ASP A 145 16.29 -22.83 -11.72
C ASP A 145 16.24 -23.08 -10.20
N GLY A 146 15.68 -22.16 -9.41
CA GLY A 146 15.52 -22.36 -7.96
C GLY A 146 16.50 -21.60 -7.08
N VAL A 147 17.35 -20.75 -7.66
CA VAL A 147 18.29 -19.93 -6.89
C VAL A 147 17.56 -18.70 -6.35
N VAL A 148 17.36 -18.69 -5.04
CA VAL A 148 16.71 -17.58 -4.33
C VAL A 148 17.65 -16.38 -4.30
N PRO A 149 17.23 -15.19 -4.78
CA PRO A 149 18.11 -14.04 -4.88
C PRO A 149 18.22 -13.27 -3.55
N PHE A 150 19.17 -12.33 -3.51
CA PHE A 150 19.32 -11.30 -2.47
C PHE A 150 19.46 -11.80 -1.02
N GLY A 151 19.87 -13.05 -0.83
CA GLY A 151 20.12 -13.62 0.51
C GLY A 151 18.86 -14.06 1.25
N TYR A 152 17.70 -14.09 0.58
CA TYR A 152 16.47 -14.61 1.16
C TYR A 152 16.48 -16.14 1.26
N SER A 153 15.73 -16.65 2.23
CA SER A 153 15.39 -18.07 2.36
C SER A 153 13.89 -18.28 2.14
N VAL A 154 13.51 -19.45 1.61
CA VAL A 154 12.10 -19.78 1.37
C VAL A 154 11.53 -20.50 2.59
N ARG A 155 10.37 -20.03 3.07
CA ARG A 155 9.60 -20.65 4.16
C ARG A 155 8.20 -21.01 3.71
N ASP A 156 7.61 -22.01 4.35
CA ASP A 156 6.22 -22.38 4.09
C ASP A 156 5.27 -21.36 4.77
N ASP A 157 4.11 -21.14 4.15
CA ASP A 157 3.05 -20.27 4.67
C ASP A 157 2.32 -20.89 5.88
#